data_AF-A0A914XZP0-F1
#
_entry.id   AF-A0A914XZP0-F1
#
_cell.length_a   1.000
_cell.length_b   1.000
_cell.length_c   1.000
_cell.angle_alpha   90.00
_cell.angle_beta   90.00
_cell.angle_gamma   90.00
#
_symmetry.space_group_name_H-M   'P 1'
#
loop_
_entity.id
_entity.type
_entity.pdbx_description
1 polymer ?
#
loop_
_entity_poly.entity_id
_entity_poly.type
_entity_poly.pdbx_seq_one_letter_code
_entity_poly.pdbx_strand_id
1 'polypeptide(L)'
;MHSQRIVHRDIRPHNIVLATVAANTPLKLRGFGVAIRLPDSEDEIYALRVGIPHFMSPESITHQTIGTPTDLWSVGVLLYLLLSGRLPFNGPTQHVYECISEGKYSLQGSPWNYISDEAKDLLTRLLTVDASRRFSAEETLKHTWLSDKFIPKRQHLNETVENIRGYNLRRKLKSKVIAAINNPRWNRFPVHSFLSADSMPGGDASEECGGGGRSGKFENHDAVLVTPNDSSGVEQILSNLDLVSVLIAPSEPDEQLKESLENPKFCDSLLVRFSFFKKKGG
;
A
#
# COMPACT_ATOMS: atom_id res chain seq x y z
N MET A 1 16.65 -16.31 7.59
CA MET A 1 16.63 -14.83 7.59
C MET A 1 16.77 -14.30 9.01
N HIS A 2 15.82 -14.56 9.92
CA HIS A 2 15.94 -14.13 11.32
C HIS A 2 17.15 -14.70 12.06
N SER A 3 17.57 -15.93 11.75
CA SER A 3 18.83 -16.51 12.25
C SER A 3 20.10 -15.75 11.81
N GLN A 4 20.00 -14.90 10.79
CA GLN A 4 21.08 -14.00 10.33
C GLN A 4 20.84 -12.56 10.80
N ARG A 5 19.92 -12.36 11.77
CA ARG A 5 19.53 -11.06 12.32
C ARG A 5 18.99 -10.08 11.28
N ILE A 6 18.38 -10.57 10.19
CA ILE A 6 17.77 -9.74 9.14
C ILE A 6 16.25 -9.66 9.36
N VAL A 7 15.70 -8.45 9.41
CA VAL A 7 14.26 -8.16 9.45
C VAL A 7 13.83 -7.64 8.07
N HIS A 8 12.81 -8.25 7.46
CA HIS A 8 12.39 -7.94 6.09
C HIS A 8 11.54 -6.67 5.99
N ARG A 9 10.63 -6.45 6.94
CA ARG A 9 9.77 -5.26 7.10
C ARG A 9 8.72 -4.99 6.02
N ASP A 10 8.74 -5.75 4.91
CA ASP A 10 7.73 -5.67 3.85
C ASP A 10 7.18 -7.07 3.44
N ILE A 11 6.90 -7.95 4.40
CA ILE A 11 6.30 -9.27 4.09
C ILE A 11 4.83 -9.10 3.69
N ARG A 12 4.52 -9.30 2.41
CA ARG A 12 3.20 -9.08 1.82
C ARG A 12 3.00 -9.95 0.58
N PRO A 13 1.76 -10.14 0.08
CA PRO A 13 1.51 -10.93 -1.13
C PRO A 13 2.33 -10.51 -2.36
N HIS A 14 2.69 -9.23 -2.50
CA HIS A 14 3.52 -8.73 -3.61
C HIS A 14 4.94 -9.31 -3.61
N ASN A 15 5.44 -9.68 -2.43
CA ASN A 15 6.80 -10.13 -2.20
C ASN A 15 6.92 -11.66 -2.10
N ILE A 16 5.82 -12.39 -2.26
CA ILE A 16 5.79 -13.85 -2.31
C ILE A 16 5.54 -14.28 -3.76
N VAL A 17 6.51 -14.96 -4.37
CA VAL A 17 6.45 -15.38 -5.77
C VAL A 17 6.64 -16.88 -5.91
N LEU A 18 6.03 -17.47 -6.94
CA LEU A 18 6.32 -18.84 -7.35
C LEU A 18 7.63 -18.85 -8.15
N ALA A 19 8.50 -19.82 -7.89
CA ALA A 19 9.77 -19.92 -8.62
C ALA A 19 9.57 -20.20 -10.12
N THR A 20 8.50 -20.91 -10.48
CA THR A 20 8.11 -21.24 -11.85
C THR A 20 6.58 -21.26 -11.97
N VAL A 21 6.04 -21.56 -13.15
CA VAL A 21 4.59 -21.80 -13.36
C VAL A 21 4.19 -23.28 -13.17
N ALA A 22 5.16 -24.17 -12.89
CA ALA A 22 4.89 -25.59 -12.71
C ALA A 22 4.15 -25.87 -11.40
N ALA A 23 3.35 -26.95 -11.39
CA ALA A 23 2.72 -27.44 -10.17
C ALA A 23 3.77 -27.80 -9.11
N ASN A 24 3.45 -27.58 -7.83
CA ASN A 24 4.33 -27.85 -6.68
C ASN A 24 5.68 -27.12 -6.69
N THR A 25 5.78 -26.02 -7.43
CA THR A 25 6.95 -25.15 -7.41
C THR A 25 7.12 -24.48 -6.04
N PRO A 26 8.35 -24.30 -5.53
CA PRO A 26 8.58 -23.60 -4.28
C PRO A 26 8.18 -22.12 -4.37
N LEU A 27 7.76 -21.59 -3.23
CA LEU A 27 7.61 -20.15 -3.01
C LEU A 27 8.98 -19.52 -2.71
N LYS A 28 9.18 -18.30 -3.20
CA LYS A 28 10.35 -17.47 -2.92
C LYS A 28 9.90 -16.11 -2.37
N LEU A 29 10.59 -15.66 -1.34
CA LEU A 29 10.47 -14.30 -0.82
C LEU A 29 11.40 -13.37 -1.61
N ARG A 30 10.89 -12.22 -2.04
CA ARG A 30 11.64 -11.11 -2.65
C ARG A 30 11.35 -9.82 -1.88
N GLY A 31 11.96 -8.71 -2.29
CA GLY A 31 11.57 -7.39 -1.77
C GLY A 31 12.37 -6.91 -0.56
N PHE A 32 13.64 -7.27 -0.46
CA PHE A 32 14.56 -6.87 0.61
C PHE A 32 14.99 -5.39 0.56
N GLY A 33 14.34 -4.53 -0.24
CA GLY A 33 14.75 -3.14 -0.45
C GLY A 33 14.64 -2.25 0.80
N VAL A 34 13.84 -2.68 1.78
CA VAL A 34 13.70 -2.00 3.08
C VAL A 34 14.13 -2.90 4.25
N ALA A 35 14.74 -4.05 3.95
CA ALA A 35 15.22 -4.96 4.97
C ALA A 35 16.39 -4.34 5.75
N ILE A 36 16.51 -4.70 7.01
CA ILE A 36 17.58 -4.20 7.89
C ILE A 36 18.20 -5.36 8.66
N ARG A 37 19.50 -5.26 8.93
CA ARG A 37 20.20 -6.18 9.83
C ARG A 37 20.26 -5.55 11.21
N LEU A 38 19.79 -6.27 12.22
CA LEU A 38 19.92 -5.89 13.62
C LEU A 38 21.40 -5.99 14.05
N PRO A 39 21.87 -5.08 14.92
CA PRO A 39 23.18 -5.21 15.57
C PRO A 39 23.30 -6.54 16.30
N ASP A 40 24.53 -7.03 16.46
CA ASP A 40 24.77 -8.31 17.16
C ASP A 40 24.45 -8.22 18.67
N SER A 41 24.46 -7.02 19.24
CA SER A 41 24.20 -6.73 20.66
C SER A 41 22.74 -6.43 21.01
N GLU A 42 21.86 -6.21 20.02
CA GLU A 42 20.51 -5.67 20.23
C GLU A 42 19.47 -6.41 19.39
N ASP A 43 18.43 -6.94 20.01
CA ASP A 43 17.35 -7.67 19.33
C ASP A 43 16.27 -6.77 18.71
N GLU A 44 16.31 -5.48 19.02
CA GLU A 44 15.42 -4.47 18.48
C GLU A 44 16.18 -3.16 18.21
N ILE A 45 15.71 -2.39 17.24
CA ILE A 45 16.27 -1.08 16.89
C ILE A 45 15.19 -0.07 16.57
N TYR A 46 15.49 1.22 16.75
CA TYR A 46 14.68 2.28 16.19
C TYR A 46 14.83 2.33 14.67
N ALA A 47 13.71 2.37 13.94
CA ALA A 47 13.71 2.43 12.48
C ALA A 47 12.51 3.23 11.95
N LEU A 48 12.75 4.01 10.88
CA LEU A 48 11.70 4.80 10.20
C LEU A 48 10.50 3.94 9.84
N ARG A 49 9.29 4.48 9.92
CA ARG A 49 8.08 3.75 9.52
C ARG A 49 8.10 3.48 8.01
N VAL A 50 8.25 2.22 7.61
CA VAL A 50 8.23 1.76 6.21
C VAL A 50 7.33 0.55 6.06
N GLY A 51 6.90 0.29 4.83
CA GLY A 51 5.97 -0.79 4.51
C GLY A 51 4.57 -0.26 4.23
N ILE A 52 3.61 -1.17 4.13
CA ILE A 52 2.23 -0.83 3.77
C ILE A 52 1.33 -0.99 4.99
N PRO A 53 0.55 0.04 5.37
CA PRO A 53 -0.12 0.14 6.67
C PRO A 53 -0.80 -1.15 7.15
N HIS A 54 -1.53 -1.82 6.27
CA HIS A 54 -2.31 -3.02 6.55
C HIS A 54 -1.47 -4.23 7.01
N PHE A 55 -0.16 -4.24 6.75
CA PHE A 55 0.78 -5.31 7.11
C PHE A 55 1.77 -4.89 8.20
N MET A 56 1.73 -3.62 8.64
CA MET A 56 2.65 -3.11 9.65
C MET A 56 2.30 -3.64 11.04
N SER A 57 3.32 -3.92 11.83
CA SER A 57 3.15 -4.37 13.21
C SER A 57 2.82 -3.22 14.17
N PRO A 58 2.19 -3.49 15.33
CA PRO A 58 1.89 -2.49 16.34
C PRO A 58 3.12 -1.69 16.75
N GLU A 59 4.24 -2.36 17.05
CA GLU A 59 5.47 -1.71 17.50
C GLU A 59 6.11 -0.81 16.43
N SER A 60 5.96 -1.17 15.14
CA SER A 60 6.38 -0.32 14.02
C SER A 60 5.58 0.97 13.91
N ILE A 61 4.31 0.94 14.34
CA ILE A 61 3.40 2.08 14.29
C ILE A 61 3.57 2.94 15.54
N THR A 62 3.53 2.35 16.73
CA THR A 62 3.44 3.09 18.00
C THR A 62 4.77 3.69 18.44
N HIS A 63 5.86 2.93 18.33
CA HIS A 63 7.16 3.32 18.92
C HIS A 63 8.32 3.25 17.94
N GLN A 64 8.08 2.80 16.70
CA GLN A 64 9.09 2.69 15.64
C GLN A 64 10.31 1.84 16.05
N THR A 65 10.13 0.98 17.04
CA THR A 65 11.13 0.03 17.51
C THR A 65 10.76 -1.33 16.95
N ILE A 66 11.67 -1.94 16.20
CA ILE A 66 11.41 -3.14 15.42
C ILE A 66 12.43 -4.22 15.74
N GLY A 67 11.99 -5.46 15.66
CA GLY A 67 12.84 -6.64 15.76
C GLY A 67 12.36 -7.72 14.81
N THR A 68 12.86 -8.94 14.97
CA THR A 68 12.36 -10.08 14.17
C THR A 68 10.85 -10.35 14.32
N PRO A 69 10.18 -10.10 15.48
CA PRO A 69 8.73 -10.29 15.61
C PRO A 69 7.88 -9.40 14.70
N THR A 70 8.44 -8.30 14.18
CA THR A 70 7.76 -7.40 13.23
C THR A 70 7.35 -8.14 11.96
N ASP A 71 8.23 -9.01 11.44
CA ASP A 71 7.92 -9.82 10.26
C ASP A 71 6.82 -10.86 10.54
N LEU A 72 6.75 -11.39 11.77
CA LEU A 72 5.79 -12.43 12.13
C LEU A 72 4.38 -11.88 12.25
N TRP A 73 4.23 -10.61 12.64
CA TRP A 73 2.95 -9.92 12.50
C TRP A 73 2.49 -9.88 11.05
N SER A 74 3.36 -9.47 10.12
CA SER A 74 3.04 -9.41 8.69
C SER A 74 2.72 -10.79 8.11
N VAL A 75 3.38 -11.86 8.60
CA VAL A 75 3.03 -13.26 8.29
C VAL A 75 1.63 -13.60 8.82
N GLY A 76 1.26 -13.17 10.02
CA GLY A 76 -0.09 -13.31 10.56
C GLY A 76 -1.15 -12.62 9.69
N VAL A 77 -0.89 -11.39 9.24
CA VAL A 77 -1.78 -10.67 8.30
C VAL A 77 -1.91 -11.43 6.97
N LEU A 78 -0.79 -11.97 6.46
CA LEU A 78 -0.80 -12.79 5.25
C LEU A 78 -1.61 -14.08 5.44
N LEU A 79 -1.47 -14.76 6.58
CA LEU A 79 -2.22 -15.96 6.91
C LEU A 79 -3.73 -15.66 7.01
N TYR A 80 -4.11 -14.56 7.67
CA TYR A 80 -5.51 -14.10 7.71
C TYR A 80 -6.07 -13.95 6.31
N LEU A 81 -5.31 -13.31 5.41
CA LEU A 81 -5.70 -13.12 4.01
C LEU A 81 -5.81 -14.43 3.25
N LEU A 82 -4.92 -15.40 3.47
CA LEU A 82 -4.98 -16.69 2.79
C LEU A 82 -6.17 -17.54 3.25
N LEU A 83 -6.56 -17.46 4.53
CA LEU A 83 -7.68 -18.21 5.09
C LEU A 83 -9.04 -17.59 4.74
N SER A 84 -9.13 -16.26 4.72
CA SER A 84 -10.41 -15.54 4.56
C SER A 84 -10.59 -14.81 3.24
N GLY A 85 -9.50 -14.49 2.55
CA GLY A 85 -9.47 -13.60 1.39
C GLY A 85 -9.69 -12.12 1.71
N ARG A 86 -9.77 -11.75 2.99
CA ARG A 86 -9.91 -10.37 3.48
C ARG A 86 -8.69 -9.97 4.28
N LEU A 87 -8.43 -8.67 4.47
CA LEU A 87 -7.43 -8.23 5.44
C LEU A 87 -8.05 -8.13 6.84
N PRO A 88 -7.28 -8.38 7.92
CA PRO A 88 -7.77 -8.27 9.29
C PRO A 88 -8.13 -6.83 9.69
N PHE A 89 -7.41 -5.85 9.12
CA PHE A 89 -7.57 -4.43 9.38
C PHE A 89 -7.86 -3.75 8.04
N ASN A 90 -8.97 -3.01 7.94
CA ASN A 90 -9.36 -2.26 6.75
C ASN A 90 -9.91 -0.90 7.16
N GLY A 91 -9.85 0.07 6.26
CA GLY A 91 -10.33 1.42 6.51
C GLY A 91 -9.31 2.48 6.08
N PRO A 92 -9.60 3.75 6.36
CA PRO A 92 -8.61 4.81 6.27
C PRO A 92 -7.39 4.47 7.12
N THR A 93 -6.20 4.91 6.69
CA THR A 93 -4.91 4.60 7.33
C THR A 93 -4.91 4.81 8.84
N GLN A 94 -5.51 5.90 9.34
CA GLN A 94 -5.58 6.19 10.76
C GLN A 94 -6.39 5.13 11.54
N HIS A 95 -7.55 4.72 11.00
CA HIS A 95 -8.36 3.67 11.60
C HIS A 95 -7.67 2.30 11.58
N VAL A 96 -6.93 2.01 10.50
CA VAL A 96 -6.10 0.80 10.41
C VAL A 96 -5.03 0.80 11.50
N TYR A 97 -4.36 1.92 11.75
CA TYR A 97 -3.37 2.04 12.83
C TYR A 97 -3.98 1.85 14.22
N GLU A 98 -5.17 2.39 14.48
CA GLU A 98 -5.92 2.18 15.72
C GLU A 98 -6.23 0.69 15.92
N CYS A 99 -6.83 0.04 14.91
CA CYS A 99 -7.18 -1.38 15.01
C CYS A 99 -5.94 -2.27 15.18
N ILE A 100 -4.83 -1.95 14.52
CA ILE A 100 -3.56 -2.68 14.70
C ILE A 100 -3.04 -2.51 16.13
N SER A 101 -3.02 -1.28 16.64
CA SER A 101 -2.52 -0.98 17.99
C SER A 101 -3.35 -1.66 19.07
N GLU A 102 -4.65 -1.80 18.87
CA GLU A 102 -5.56 -2.53 19.77
C GLU A 102 -5.58 -4.05 19.54
N GLY A 103 -5.02 -4.55 18.42
CA GLY A 103 -5.14 -5.95 18.03
C GLY A 103 -6.58 -6.36 17.68
N LYS A 104 -7.39 -5.43 17.19
CA LYS A 104 -8.82 -5.62 16.97
C LYS A 104 -9.10 -6.16 15.56
N TYR A 105 -9.40 -7.46 15.47
CA TYR A 105 -9.85 -8.15 14.25
C TYR A 105 -10.89 -9.21 14.60
N SER A 106 -11.67 -9.65 13.61
CA SER A 106 -12.71 -10.67 13.81
C SER A 106 -12.34 -11.97 13.10
N LEU A 107 -12.59 -13.09 13.80
CA LEU A 107 -12.54 -14.46 13.28
C LEU A 107 -13.95 -15.10 13.29
N GLN A 108 -14.99 -14.27 13.17
CA GLN A 108 -16.39 -14.70 13.19
C GLN A 108 -17.00 -14.67 11.79
N GLY A 109 -18.07 -15.47 11.61
CA GLY A 109 -18.84 -15.51 10.37
C GLY A 109 -18.13 -16.30 9.27
N SER A 110 -18.66 -16.21 8.06
CA SER A 110 -18.04 -16.85 6.90
C SER A 110 -16.86 -16.02 6.37
N PRO A 111 -15.74 -16.66 5.95
CA PRO A 111 -15.49 -18.11 5.89
C PRO A 111 -14.94 -18.74 7.18
N TRP A 112 -14.74 -17.98 8.26
CA TRP A 112 -14.12 -18.44 9.53
C TRP A 112 -14.86 -19.60 10.21
N ASN A 113 -16.16 -19.75 9.96
CA ASN A 113 -16.94 -20.90 10.42
C ASN A 113 -16.41 -22.25 9.87
N TYR A 114 -15.70 -22.24 8.75
CA TYR A 114 -15.13 -23.44 8.11
C TYR A 114 -13.63 -23.63 8.39
N ILE A 115 -12.99 -22.64 9.01
CA ILE A 115 -11.56 -22.66 9.33
C ILE A 115 -11.35 -23.41 10.66
N SER A 116 -10.36 -24.31 10.70
CA SER A 116 -10.06 -25.11 11.89
C SER A 116 -9.55 -24.26 13.05
N ASP A 117 -9.77 -24.73 14.27
CA ASP A 117 -9.37 -24.00 15.47
C ASP A 117 -7.85 -23.93 15.61
N GLU A 118 -7.11 -24.93 15.11
CA GLU A 118 -5.64 -24.90 15.08
C GLU A 118 -5.10 -23.81 14.12
N ALA A 119 -5.80 -23.54 13.02
CA ALA A 119 -5.43 -22.46 12.11
C ALA A 119 -5.67 -21.09 12.78
N LYS A 120 -6.79 -20.97 13.50
CA LYS A 120 -7.14 -19.76 14.27
C LYS A 120 -6.15 -19.55 15.42
N ASP A 121 -5.75 -20.60 16.13
CA ASP A 121 -4.77 -20.53 17.22
C ASP A 121 -3.39 -20.07 16.71
N LEU A 122 -2.91 -20.61 15.58
CA LEU A 122 -1.68 -20.11 14.98
C LEU A 122 -1.78 -18.62 14.63
N LEU A 123 -2.90 -18.24 14.03
CA LEU A 123 -3.16 -16.88 13.59
C LEU A 123 -3.19 -15.90 14.77
N THR A 124 -3.83 -16.24 15.89
CA THR A 124 -3.89 -15.36 17.07
C THR A 124 -2.52 -15.20 17.74
N ARG A 125 -1.69 -16.24 17.72
CA ARG A 125 -0.30 -16.19 18.22
C ARG A 125 0.62 -15.34 17.35
N LEU A 126 0.40 -15.32 16.03
CA LEU A 126 1.10 -14.43 15.10
C LEU A 126 0.60 -12.98 15.20
N LEU A 127 -0.70 -12.77 15.42
CA LEU A 127 -1.33 -11.45 15.59
C LEU A 127 -1.44 -11.02 17.07
N THR A 128 -0.46 -11.42 17.89
CA THR A 128 -0.32 -10.94 19.27
C THR A 128 0.31 -9.56 19.27
N VAL A 129 -0.34 -8.58 19.93
CA VAL A 129 0.08 -7.18 19.92
C VAL A 129 1.45 -7.00 20.57
N ASP A 130 1.64 -7.60 21.74
CA ASP A 130 2.93 -7.61 22.43
C ASP A 130 3.96 -8.45 21.64
N ALA A 131 4.95 -7.76 21.08
CA ALA A 131 6.00 -8.36 20.26
C ALA A 131 6.82 -9.43 21.00
N SER A 132 7.00 -9.29 22.32
CA SER A 132 7.75 -10.24 23.14
C SER A 132 7.01 -11.58 23.36
N ARG A 133 5.68 -11.56 23.24
CA ARG A 133 4.80 -12.72 23.38
C ARG A 133 4.37 -13.32 22.04
N ARG A 134 4.67 -12.62 20.95
CA ARG A 134 4.34 -13.03 19.59
C ARG A 134 5.22 -14.21 19.19
N PHE A 135 4.63 -15.18 18.51
CA PHE A 135 5.37 -16.34 18.02
C PHE A 135 6.54 -15.93 17.13
N SER A 136 7.71 -16.50 17.38
CA SER A 136 8.86 -16.47 16.49
C SER A 136 8.64 -17.37 15.27
N ALA A 137 9.51 -17.24 14.26
CA ALA A 137 9.48 -18.11 13.08
C ALA A 137 9.70 -19.59 13.44
N GLU A 138 10.54 -19.88 14.43
CA GLU A 138 10.80 -21.25 14.88
C GLU A 138 9.59 -21.86 15.58
N GLU A 139 8.93 -21.12 16.48
CA GLU A 139 7.72 -21.57 17.17
C GLU A 139 6.56 -21.75 16.18
N THR A 140 6.43 -20.83 15.22
CA THR A 140 5.42 -20.91 14.15
C THR A 140 5.56 -22.22 13.37
N LEU A 141 6.78 -22.58 12.94
CA LEU A 141 7.03 -23.81 12.18
C LEU A 141 6.76 -25.09 12.98
N LYS A 142 6.88 -25.04 14.31
CA LYS A 142 6.59 -26.16 15.21
C LYS A 142 5.11 -26.27 15.59
N HIS A 143 4.28 -25.29 15.20
CA HIS A 143 2.88 -25.26 15.58
C HIS A 143 2.10 -26.45 14.99
N THR A 144 1.16 -26.99 15.76
CA THR A 144 0.37 -28.19 15.39
C THR A 144 -0.22 -28.09 13.99
N TRP A 145 -0.80 -26.94 13.62
CA TRP A 145 -1.41 -26.72 12.30
C TRP A 145 -0.46 -26.92 11.10
N LEU A 146 0.84 -26.65 11.28
CA LEU A 146 1.86 -26.83 10.25
C LEU A 146 2.62 -28.16 10.39
N SER A 147 2.37 -28.92 11.45
CA SER A 147 3.04 -30.20 11.68
C SER A 147 2.48 -31.30 10.78
N ASP A 148 3.34 -32.26 10.40
CA ASP A 148 2.95 -33.40 9.56
C ASP A 148 1.85 -34.30 10.16
N LYS A 149 1.63 -34.19 11.47
CA LYS A 149 0.59 -34.95 12.20
C LYS A 149 -0.80 -34.36 12.04
N PHE A 150 -0.89 -33.08 11.66
CA PHE A 150 -2.17 -32.41 11.50
C PHE A 150 -2.75 -32.70 10.11
N ILE A 151 -3.98 -33.20 10.07
CA ILE A 151 -4.69 -33.51 8.83
C ILE A 151 -5.72 -32.40 8.59
N PRO A 152 -5.43 -31.42 7.71
CA PRO A 152 -6.37 -30.35 7.45
C PRO A 152 -7.62 -30.87 6.73
N LYS A 153 -8.77 -30.26 7.03
CA LYS A 153 -10.00 -30.49 6.24
C LYS A 153 -9.73 -30.08 4.79
N ARG A 154 -9.97 -30.99 3.85
CA ARG A 154 -9.79 -30.74 2.40
C ARG A 154 -11.03 -30.11 1.75
N GLN A 155 -11.69 -29.20 2.46
CA GLN A 155 -12.85 -28.49 1.95
C GLN A 155 -12.39 -27.32 1.06
N HIS A 156 -12.95 -27.21 -0.14
CA HIS A 156 -12.70 -26.05 -0.99
C HIS A 156 -13.41 -24.81 -0.42
N LEU A 157 -12.64 -23.76 -0.14
CA LEU A 157 -13.14 -22.49 0.41
C LEU A 157 -13.55 -21.52 -0.69
N ASN A 158 -14.72 -21.75 -1.32
CA ASN A 158 -15.21 -20.93 -2.44
C ASN A 158 -15.25 -19.43 -2.12
N GLU A 159 -15.78 -19.05 -0.95
CA GLU A 159 -15.89 -17.65 -0.56
C GLU A 159 -14.50 -17.01 -0.38
N THR A 160 -13.54 -17.73 0.20
CA THR A 160 -12.15 -17.26 0.32
C THR A 160 -11.56 -16.98 -1.05
N VAL A 161 -11.77 -17.86 -2.04
CA VAL A 161 -11.28 -17.68 -3.41
C VAL A 161 -11.84 -16.41 -4.05
N GLU A 162 -13.15 -16.17 -3.92
CA GLU A 162 -13.78 -14.96 -4.48
C GLU A 162 -13.35 -13.69 -3.74
N ASN A 163 -13.23 -13.73 -2.41
CA ASN A 163 -12.66 -12.62 -1.63
C ASN A 163 -11.21 -12.29 -2.10
N ILE A 164 -10.37 -13.32 -2.32
CA ILE A 164 -9.01 -13.15 -2.86
C ILE A 164 -9.05 -12.53 -4.27
N ARG A 165 -10.00 -12.93 -5.12
CA ARG A 165 -10.18 -12.35 -6.46
C ARG A 165 -10.45 -10.84 -6.36
N GLY A 166 -11.40 -10.44 -5.53
CA GLY A 166 -11.71 -9.03 -5.27
C GLY A 166 -10.51 -8.25 -4.71
N TYR A 167 -9.79 -8.82 -3.74
CA TYR A 167 -8.55 -8.25 -3.21
C TYR A 167 -7.49 -8.03 -4.31
N ASN A 168 -7.31 -8.99 -5.21
CA ASN A 168 -6.37 -8.92 -6.31
C ASN A 168 -6.76 -7.86 -7.34
N LEU A 169 -8.05 -7.73 -7.65
CA LEU A 169 -8.57 -6.69 -8.55
C LEU A 169 -8.32 -5.30 -7.99
N ARG A 170 -8.66 -5.06 -6.71
CA ARG A 170 -8.41 -3.80 -6.02
C ARG A 170 -6.93 -3.42 -6.04
N ARG A 171 -6.02 -4.36 -5.78
CA ARG A 171 -4.57 -4.12 -5.88
C ARG A 171 -4.11 -3.75 -7.29
N LYS A 172 -4.56 -4.49 -8.31
CA LYS A 172 -4.20 -4.20 -9.71
C LYS A 172 -4.69 -2.81 -10.12
N LEU A 173 -5.91 -2.44 -9.73
CA LEU A 173 -6.47 -1.11 -9.95
C LEU A 173 -5.59 -0.03 -9.33
N LYS A 174 -5.30 -0.15 -8.03
CA LYS A 174 -4.44 0.80 -7.31
C LYS A 174 -3.08 0.97 -8.00
N SER A 175 -2.44 -0.13 -8.41
CA SER A 175 -1.17 -0.08 -9.13
C SER A 175 -1.29 0.64 -10.48
N LYS A 176 -2.34 0.40 -11.27
CA LYS A 176 -2.56 1.09 -12.55
C LYS A 176 -2.80 2.59 -12.36
N VAL A 177 -3.57 2.98 -11.35
CA VAL A 177 -3.83 4.39 -11.04
C VAL A 177 -2.55 5.12 -10.63
N ILE A 178 -1.75 4.53 -9.73
CA ILE A 178 -0.46 5.09 -9.32
C ILE A 178 0.48 5.24 -10.53
N ALA A 179 0.56 4.22 -11.40
CA ALA A 179 1.37 4.28 -12.60
C ALA A 179 0.90 5.37 -13.58
N ALA A 180 -0.41 5.60 -13.68
CA ALA A 180 -0.97 6.68 -14.49
C ALA A 180 -0.58 8.06 -13.94
N ILE A 181 -0.74 8.29 -12.63
CA ILE A 181 -0.40 9.58 -11.98
C ILE A 181 1.10 9.88 -12.10
N ASN A 182 1.95 8.88 -11.92
CA ASN A 182 3.41 9.04 -12.02
C ASN A 182 3.92 9.09 -13.48
N ASN A 183 3.03 9.10 -14.47
CA ASN A 183 3.44 9.17 -15.87
C ASN A 183 3.94 10.61 -16.17
N PRO A 184 5.18 10.78 -16.68
CA PRO A 184 5.77 12.11 -16.95
C PRO A 184 4.94 12.99 -17.89
N ARG A 185 4.03 12.42 -18.68
CA ARG A 185 3.07 13.17 -19.50
C ARG A 185 2.12 14.04 -18.67
N TRP A 186 1.86 13.70 -17.41
CA TRP A 186 1.06 14.51 -16.49
C TRP A 186 1.81 15.76 -16.01
N ASN A 187 3.13 15.66 -15.80
CA ASN A 187 4.00 16.81 -15.47
C ASN A 187 4.18 17.79 -16.64
N ARG A 188 3.68 17.47 -17.84
CA ARG A 188 3.75 18.33 -19.04
C ARG A 188 2.56 19.26 -19.23
N PHE A 189 1.55 19.22 -18.37
CA PHE A 189 0.52 20.25 -18.34
C PHE A 189 0.98 21.34 -17.38
N PRO A 190 1.40 22.52 -17.87
CA PRO A 190 1.68 23.64 -16.98
C PRO A 190 0.41 23.92 -16.21
N VAL A 191 0.50 23.97 -14.89
CA VAL A 191 -0.48 24.70 -14.08
C VAL A 191 -0.26 26.16 -14.46
N HIS A 192 -0.86 26.61 -15.57
CA HIS A 192 -0.99 28.04 -15.78
C HIS A 192 -1.81 28.55 -14.60
N SER A 193 -1.13 29.33 -13.76
CA SER A 193 -1.70 30.36 -12.92
C SER A 193 -3.01 30.87 -13.54
N PHE A 194 -4.14 30.53 -12.92
CA PHE A 194 -5.40 31.17 -13.18
C PHE A 194 -5.78 31.93 -11.90
N LEU A 195 -6.08 33.21 -12.10
CA LEU A 195 -6.26 34.35 -11.18
C LEU A 195 -4.99 35.25 -11.17
N SER A 196 -5.00 36.40 -11.83
CA SER A 196 -6.00 37.46 -11.64
C SER A 196 -6.61 38.04 -12.92
N ALA A 197 -7.88 38.40 -12.80
CA ALA A 197 -8.64 39.26 -13.70
C ALA A 197 -7.98 40.63 -13.83
N ASP A 198 -8.04 41.22 -15.03
CA ASP A 198 -8.67 42.52 -15.24
C ASP A 198 -8.82 42.84 -16.73
N SER A 199 -10.07 43.13 -17.10
CA SER A 199 -10.50 44.08 -18.13
C SER A 199 -10.03 43.94 -19.59
N MET A 200 -11.00 43.66 -20.47
CA MET A 200 -10.98 44.19 -21.85
C MET A 200 -10.68 45.70 -21.80
N PRO A 201 -9.80 46.22 -22.67
CA PRO A 201 -10.28 46.85 -23.90
C PRO A 201 -9.38 46.58 -25.12
N GLY A 202 -9.97 46.71 -26.31
CA GLY A 202 -9.32 46.41 -27.59
C GLY A 202 -8.38 47.49 -28.14
N GLY A 203 -7.98 47.28 -29.40
CA GLY A 203 -7.38 48.29 -30.26
C GLY A 203 -5.98 47.94 -30.74
N ASP A 204 -5.88 47.57 -32.02
CA ASP A 204 -4.65 47.59 -32.80
C ASP A 204 -4.01 48.99 -32.77
N ALA A 205 -2.68 49.06 -32.65
CA ALA A 205 -1.84 49.98 -33.41
C ALA A 205 -0.36 49.62 -33.29
N SER A 206 0.30 49.84 -34.41
CA SER A 206 1.67 49.61 -34.83
C SER A 206 2.77 50.46 -34.14
N GLU A 207 4.01 50.09 -34.48
CA GLU A 207 5.24 50.89 -34.64
C GLU A 207 6.41 50.74 -33.66
N GLU A 208 7.58 50.60 -34.29
CA GLU A 208 8.94 50.48 -33.76
C GLU A 208 9.46 51.79 -33.13
N CYS A 209 10.37 51.68 -32.15
CA CYS A 209 11.75 52.20 -32.21
C CYS A 209 12.35 52.48 -30.81
N GLY A 210 13.58 51.98 -30.60
CA GLY A 210 14.69 52.80 -30.12
C GLY A 210 15.02 52.83 -28.61
N GLY A 211 16.16 52.20 -28.25
CA GLY A 211 17.29 52.94 -27.68
C GLY A 211 17.68 52.77 -26.20
N GLY A 212 18.85 52.13 -25.98
CA GLY A 212 19.83 52.40 -24.89
C GLY A 212 19.54 51.78 -23.51
N GLY A 213 20.46 51.22 -22.71
CA GLY A 213 21.92 51.08 -22.75
C GLY A 213 22.50 51.09 -21.30
N ARG A 214 23.29 50.06 -20.92
CA ARG A 214 24.18 49.90 -19.73
C ARG A 214 23.50 49.70 -18.35
N SER A 215 23.99 48.97 -17.35
CA SER A 215 25.22 48.21 -16.98
C SER A 215 24.79 47.17 -15.91
N GLY A 216 25.21 45.90 -15.88
CA GLY A 216 26.54 45.43 -15.48
C GLY A 216 26.78 45.44 -13.95
N LYS A 217 26.40 44.37 -13.23
CA LYS A 217 27.14 43.75 -12.09
C LYS A 217 26.41 42.51 -11.54
N PHE A 218 27.10 41.37 -11.60
CA PHE A 218 26.75 40.10 -10.95
C PHE A 218 27.36 40.09 -9.55
N GLU A 219 26.56 39.86 -8.50
CA GLU A 219 27.03 39.28 -7.24
C GLU A 219 25.99 38.28 -6.70
N ASN A 220 26.52 37.22 -6.09
CA ASN A 220 25.87 35.98 -5.68
C ASN A 220 24.82 36.16 -4.58
N HIS A 221 23.70 35.45 -4.70
CA HIS A 221 22.91 35.00 -3.55
C HIS A 221 22.39 33.56 -3.76
N ASP A 222 22.74 32.73 -2.80
CA ASP A 222 22.25 31.41 -2.41
C ASP A 222 21.08 30.82 -3.21
N ALA A 223 21.38 29.81 -4.03
CA ALA A 223 20.36 28.94 -4.61
C ALA A 223 19.83 27.96 -3.55
N VAL A 224 18.80 28.39 -2.82
CA VAL A 224 17.90 27.46 -2.12
C VAL A 224 17.08 26.74 -3.19
N LEU A 225 17.35 25.45 -3.40
CA LEU A 225 16.50 24.56 -4.20
C LEU A 225 15.15 24.41 -3.49
N VAL A 226 14.19 25.29 -3.81
CA VAL A 226 12.79 25.12 -3.44
C VAL A 226 12.20 24.05 -4.36
N THR A 227 12.02 22.83 -3.85
CA THR A 227 11.22 21.80 -4.52
C THR A 227 9.73 22.18 -4.43
N PRO A 228 8.97 22.20 -5.54
CA PRO A 228 7.55 22.58 -5.52
C PRO A 228 6.69 21.61 -4.69
N ASN A 229 5.78 22.18 -3.90
CA ASN A 229 4.89 21.56 -2.90
C ASN A 229 3.73 20.69 -3.48
N ASP A 230 3.94 20.00 -4.62
CA ASP A 230 2.88 19.22 -5.29
C ASP A 230 2.59 17.84 -4.64
N SER A 231 3.24 17.51 -3.51
CA SER A 231 2.97 16.28 -2.74
C SER A 231 1.55 16.23 -2.18
N SER A 232 0.92 17.39 -1.91
CA SER A 232 -0.42 17.49 -1.32
C SER A 232 -1.53 16.88 -2.19
N GLY A 233 -1.52 17.15 -3.50
CA GLY A 233 -2.55 16.65 -4.42
C GLY A 233 -2.42 15.14 -4.68
N VAL A 234 -1.19 14.65 -4.79
CA VAL A 234 -0.91 13.20 -4.94
C VAL A 234 -1.28 12.46 -3.66
N GLU A 235 -0.94 13.01 -2.48
CA GLU A 235 -1.34 12.42 -1.20
C GLU A 235 -2.86 12.43 -0.99
N GLN A 236 -3.56 13.49 -1.40
CA GLN A 236 -5.03 13.51 -1.39
C GLN A 236 -5.64 12.49 -2.35
N ILE A 237 -5.05 12.27 -3.53
CA ILE A 237 -5.56 11.24 -4.46
C ILE A 237 -5.28 9.83 -3.92
N LEU A 238 -4.11 9.59 -3.33
CA LEU A 238 -3.77 8.32 -2.72
C LEU A 238 -4.63 8.02 -1.49
N SER A 239 -4.90 9.02 -0.64
CA SER A 239 -5.79 8.87 0.51
C SER A 239 -7.25 8.67 0.08
N ASN A 240 -7.68 9.36 -0.98
CA ASN A 240 -9.00 9.13 -1.58
C ASN A 240 -9.10 7.76 -2.28
N LEU A 241 -8.02 7.22 -2.83
CA LEU A 241 -8.00 5.84 -3.36
C LEU A 241 -8.05 4.80 -2.23
N ASP A 242 -7.42 5.09 -1.09
CA ASP A 242 -7.59 4.28 0.12
C ASP A 242 -9.05 4.36 0.61
N LEU A 243 -9.72 5.51 0.50
CA LEU A 243 -11.17 5.63 0.73
C LEU A 243 -12.01 4.91 -0.33
N VAL A 244 -11.63 4.91 -1.61
CA VAL A 244 -12.31 4.13 -2.67
C VAL A 244 -12.14 2.63 -2.41
N SER A 245 -11.02 2.21 -1.84
CA SER A 245 -10.82 0.81 -1.44
C SER A 245 -11.74 0.38 -0.29
N VAL A 246 -12.26 1.34 0.49
CA VAL A 246 -13.30 1.17 1.53
C VAL A 246 -14.71 1.23 0.92
N LEU A 247 -14.95 2.08 -0.07
CA LEU A 247 -16.26 2.23 -0.74
C LEU A 247 -16.65 1.02 -1.59
N ILE A 248 -15.69 0.20 -2.01
CA ILE A 248 -15.94 -1.08 -2.70
C ILE A 248 -15.95 -2.22 -1.66
N ALA A 249 -16.87 -2.10 -0.70
CA ALA A 249 -17.37 -3.21 0.10
C ALA A 249 -18.25 -4.12 -0.80
N PRO A 250 -18.54 -5.38 -0.42
CA PRO A 250 -18.93 -6.46 -1.35
C PRO A 250 -20.32 -6.35 -1.99
N SER A 251 -20.96 -5.18 -1.96
CA SER A 251 -22.32 -4.96 -2.47
C SER A 251 -22.40 -4.63 -3.96
N GLU A 252 -21.30 -4.32 -4.65
CA GLU A 252 -21.30 -4.15 -6.11
C GLU A 252 -20.63 -5.34 -6.81
N PRO A 253 -21.24 -5.90 -7.87
CA PRO A 253 -20.72 -7.06 -8.55
C PRO A 253 -19.35 -6.73 -9.16
N ASP A 254 -18.33 -7.52 -8.77
CA ASP A 254 -16.96 -7.49 -9.26
C ASP A 254 -16.84 -7.45 -10.80
N GLU A 255 -17.92 -7.74 -11.55
CA GLU A 255 -17.99 -7.67 -13.00
C GLU A 255 -17.76 -6.26 -13.58
N GLN A 256 -18.35 -5.20 -13.01
CA GLN A 256 -18.13 -3.83 -13.53
C GLN A 256 -16.68 -3.36 -13.31
N LEU A 257 -16.07 -3.79 -12.20
CA LEU A 257 -14.67 -3.50 -11.90
C LEU A 257 -13.72 -4.29 -12.81
N LYS A 258 -14.05 -5.56 -13.12
CA LYS A 258 -13.32 -6.39 -14.09
C LYS A 258 -13.38 -5.80 -15.49
N GLU A 259 -14.56 -5.42 -15.97
CA GLU A 259 -14.76 -4.80 -17.29
C GLU A 259 -13.99 -3.48 -17.40
N SER A 260 -14.02 -2.67 -16.33
CA SER A 260 -13.22 -1.44 -16.24
C SER A 260 -11.71 -1.71 -16.26
N LEU A 261 -11.23 -2.76 -15.58
CA LEU A 261 -9.80 -3.09 -15.53
C LEU A 261 -9.25 -3.71 -16.82
N GLU A 262 -10.10 -4.39 -17.60
CA GLU A 262 -9.76 -5.03 -18.87
C GLU A 262 -9.87 -4.05 -20.06
N ASN A 263 -10.57 -2.93 -19.90
CA ASN A 263 -10.70 -1.92 -20.94
C ASN A 263 -9.34 -1.18 -21.17
N PRO A 264 -8.72 -1.28 -22.36
CA PRO A 264 -7.47 -0.60 -22.66
C PRO A 264 -7.59 0.93 -22.65
N LYS A 265 -8.80 1.46 -22.85
CA LYS A 265 -9.12 2.89 -22.73
C LYS A 265 -9.42 3.32 -21.29
N PHE A 266 -9.35 2.43 -20.30
CA PHE A 266 -9.63 2.80 -18.91
C PHE A 266 -8.64 3.84 -18.37
N CYS A 267 -7.36 3.72 -18.73
CA CYS A 267 -6.36 4.74 -18.40
C CYS A 267 -6.68 6.08 -19.08
N ASP A 268 -7.14 6.04 -20.34
CA ASP A 268 -7.57 7.23 -21.09
C ASP A 268 -8.88 7.83 -20.55
N SER A 269 -9.79 7.00 -20.03
CA SER A 269 -11.05 7.42 -19.41
C SER A 269 -10.82 8.03 -18.03
N LEU A 270 -9.89 7.49 -17.24
CA LEU A 270 -9.41 8.12 -16.01
C LEU A 270 -8.75 9.47 -16.34
N LEU A 271 -7.90 9.55 -17.36
CA LEU A 271 -7.32 10.80 -17.87
C LEU A 271 -8.41 11.85 -18.17
N VAL A 272 -9.48 11.46 -18.86
CA VAL A 272 -10.61 12.35 -19.21
C VAL A 272 -11.44 12.74 -17.98
N ARG A 273 -11.79 11.81 -17.08
CA ARG A 273 -12.60 12.11 -15.88
C ARG A 273 -11.83 12.95 -14.85
N PHE A 274 -10.53 12.75 -14.68
CA PHE A 274 -9.70 13.58 -13.79
C PHE A 274 -9.50 15.00 -14.33
N SER A 275 -9.42 15.18 -15.66
CA SER A 275 -9.43 16.52 -16.28
C SER A 275 -10.72 17.30 -15.98
N PHE A 276 -11.83 16.58 -15.81
CA PHE A 276 -13.15 17.16 -15.50
C PHE A 276 -13.29 17.54 -14.02
N PHE A 277 -12.75 16.76 -13.08
CA PHE A 277 -12.76 17.10 -11.66
C PHE A 277 -11.93 18.35 -11.35
N LYS A 278 -10.80 18.55 -12.04
CA LYS A 278 -9.99 19.79 -11.94
C LYS A 278 -10.73 21.03 -12.45
N LYS A 279 -11.72 20.88 -13.35
CA LYS A 279 -12.56 21.97 -13.87
C LYS A 279 -13.72 22.39 -12.97
N LYS A 280 -14.13 21.58 -12.00
CA LYS A 280 -15.31 21.83 -11.16
C LYS A 280 -14.99 22.18 -9.69
N GLY A 281 -13.71 22.17 -9.30
CA GLY A 281 -13.25 22.48 -7.95
C GLY A 281 -12.56 23.83 -7.80
N GLY A 282 -12.94 24.83 -8.62
CA GLY A 282 -12.50 26.22 -8.52
C GLY A 282 -13.69 27.12 -8.27
#